data_AF-A0A9E4RLP6-F1
#
_entry.id   AF-A0A9E4RLP6-F1
#
_cell.length_a   1.000
_cell.length_b   1.000
_cell.length_c   1.000
_cell.angle_alpha   90.00
_cell.angle_beta   90.00
_cell.angle_gamma   90.00
#
_symmetry.space_group_name_H-M   'P 1'
#
loop_
_entity.id
_entity.type
_entity.pdbx_description
1 polymer ?
#
loop_
_entity_poly.entity_id
_entity_poly.type
_entity_poly.pdbx_seq_one_letter_code
_entity_poly.pdbx_strand_id
1 'polypeptide(L)'
;MTTPTSGELKSQAAKTSVLIRTAGALWLGAAMTVMIAAVVLIVLGNMTGDYFANSKAVRDAAEAGSGLLSQLGSIQAVKDWVVPFAFLGFAMFIAGFGFAFVNILKNVRLRANTMAAVLPELKTRKNQA
;
A
#
# COMPACT_ATOMS: atom_id res chain seq x y z
N MET A 1 31.67 -18.83 -5.96
CA MET A 1 30.89 -17.58 -6.14
C MET A 1 31.90 -16.46 -6.37
N THR A 2 32.02 -15.95 -7.59
CA THR A 2 32.99 -14.92 -7.94
C THR A 2 32.53 -13.56 -7.43
N THR A 3 33.43 -12.76 -6.86
CA THR A 3 33.13 -11.39 -6.43
C THR A 3 32.88 -10.50 -7.65
N PRO A 4 31.77 -9.74 -7.69
CA PRO A 4 31.47 -8.87 -8.82
C PRO A 4 32.52 -7.78 -8.99
N THR A 5 32.86 -7.45 -10.24
CA THR A 5 33.86 -6.45 -10.60
C THR A 5 33.36 -5.02 -10.36
N SER A 6 34.27 -4.06 -10.24
CA SER A 6 33.94 -2.65 -10.00
C SER A 6 33.04 -2.04 -11.10
N GLY A 7 33.20 -2.47 -12.36
CA GLY A 7 32.35 -2.06 -13.48
C GLY A 7 30.91 -2.58 -13.37
N GLU A 8 30.74 -3.84 -12.96
CA GLU A 8 29.42 -4.45 -12.75
C GLU A 8 28.66 -3.80 -11.59
N LEU A 9 29.37 -3.43 -10.51
CA LEU A 9 28.78 -2.74 -9.36
C LEU A 9 28.27 -1.34 -9.72
N LYS A 10 29.02 -0.58 -10.55
CA LYS A 10 28.58 0.73 -11.06
C LYS A 10 27.34 0.61 -11.95
N SER A 11 27.31 -0.39 -12.83
CA SER A 11 26.13 -0.67 -13.67
C SER A 11 24.90 -1.05 -12.84
N GLN A 12 25.08 -1.86 -11.78
CA GLN A 12 23.99 -2.19 -10.86
C GLN A 12 23.50 -0.98 -10.05
N ALA A 13 24.39 -0.09 -9.63
CA ALA A 13 24.02 1.14 -8.92
C ALA A 13 23.24 2.13 -9.78
N ALA A 14 23.52 2.18 -11.09
CA ALA A 14 22.85 3.09 -12.02
C ALA A 14 21.42 2.65 -12.39
N LYS A 15 21.05 1.40 -12.14
CA LYS A 15 19.72 0.87 -12.49
C LYS A 15 18.67 1.28 -11.46
N THR A 16 17.60 1.93 -11.92
CA THR A 16 16.41 2.18 -11.10
C THR A 16 15.83 0.84 -10.63
N SER A 17 15.60 0.73 -9.32
CA SER A 17 15.06 -0.50 -8.75
C SER A 17 13.58 -0.68 -9.08
N VAL A 18 13.24 -1.80 -9.72
CA VAL A 18 11.84 -2.19 -9.96
C VAL A 18 11.08 -2.34 -8.64
N LEU A 19 11.74 -2.81 -7.58
CA LEU A 19 11.12 -3.04 -6.28
C LEU A 19 10.56 -1.76 -5.64
N ILE A 20 11.31 -0.65 -5.70
CA ILE A 20 10.84 0.61 -5.11
C ILE A 20 9.70 1.22 -5.94
N ARG A 21 9.69 1.01 -7.26
CA ARG A 21 8.57 1.42 -8.12
C ARG A 21 7.31 0.62 -7.80
N THR A 22 7.42 -0.70 -7.64
CA THR A 22 6.30 -1.54 -7.21
C THR A 22 5.79 -1.14 -5.84
N ALA A 23 6.68 -0.86 -4.88
CA ALA A 23 6.30 -0.34 -3.57
C ALA A 23 5.50 0.97 -3.68
N GLY A 24 6.00 1.92 -4.48
CA GLY A 24 5.30 3.19 -4.73
C GLY A 24 3.92 3.00 -5.37
N ALA A 25 3.79 2.11 -6.35
CA ALA A 25 2.51 1.79 -6.98
C ALA A 25 1.51 1.17 -5.99
N LEU A 26 1.98 0.28 -5.11
CA LEU A 26 1.16 -0.32 -4.05
C LEU A 26 0.68 0.72 -3.05
N TRP A 27 1.54 1.67 -2.64
CA TRP A 27 1.13 2.74 -1.72
C TRP A 27 0.15 3.72 -2.36
N LEU A 28 0.32 4.05 -3.64
CA LEU A 28 -0.66 4.86 -4.37
C LEU A 28 -2.02 4.14 -4.44
N GLY A 29 -2.02 2.85 -4.81
CA GLY A 29 -3.23 2.03 -4.85
C GLY A 29 -3.89 1.91 -3.47
N ALA A 30 -3.10 1.73 -2.41
CA ALA A 30 -3.57 1.72 -1.03
C ALA A 30 -4.25 3.03 -0.65
N ALA A 31 -3.60 4.17 -0.92
CA ALA A 31 -4.15 5.49 -0.62
C ALA A 31 -5.47 5.73 -1.36
N MET A 32 -5.54 5.40 -2.66
CA MET A 32 -6.77 5.53 -3.44
C MET A 32 -7.89 4.65 -2.90
N THR A 33 -7.59 3.40 -2.54
CA THR A 33 -8.57 2.45 -2.01
C THR A 33 -9.14 2.92 -0.67
N VAL A 34 -8.27 3.38 0.24
CA VAL A 34 -8.70 3.92 1.54
C VAL A 34 -9.51 5.20 1.36
N MET A 35 -9.12 6.09 0.45
CA MET A 35 -9.88 7.30 0.13
C MET A 35 -11.29 6.98 -0.40
N ILE A 36 -11.41 6.02 -1.31
CA ILE A 36 -12.71 5.59 -1.84
C ILE A 36 -13.56 4.99 -0.71
N ALA A 37 -12.99 4.12 0.12
CA ALA A 37 -13.69 3.54 1.27
C ALA A 37 -14.19 4.61 2.24
N ALA A 38 -13.36 5.63 2.52
CA ALA A 38 -13.72 6.74 3.39
C ALA A 38 -14.91 7.53 2.84
N VAL A 39 -14.92 7.87 1.54
CA VAL A 39 -16.04 8.57 0.90
C VAL A 39 -17.32 7.73 0.99
N VAL A 40 -17.24 6.43 0.70
CA VAL A 40 -18.38 5.50 0.80
C VAL A 40 -18.92 5.43 2.23
N LEU A 41 -18.04 5.36 3.23
CA LEU A 41 -18.44 5.33 4.65
C LEU A 41 -19.11 6.64 5.10
N ILE A 42 -18.68 7.80 4.58
CA ILE A 42 -19.32 9.08 4.86
C ILE A 42 -20.75 9.09 4.31
N VAL A 43 -20.93 8.69 3.04
CA VAL A 43 -22.28 8.61 2.42
C VAL A 43 -23.17 7.62 3.17
N LEU A 44 -22.63 6.44 3.50
CA LEU A 44 -23.32 5.42 4.28
C LEU A 44 -23.73 5.94 5.66
N GLY A 45 -22.87 6.73 6.30
CA GLY A 45 -23.15 7.38 7.58
C GLY A 45 -24.35 8.32 7.51
N ASN A 46 -24.41 9.18 6.49
CA ASN A 46 -25.56 10.07 6.26
C ASN A 46 -26.85 9.26 6.02
N MET A 47 -26.80 8.27 5.12
CA MET A 47 -27.95 7.40 4.85
C MET A 47 -28.42 6.65 6.10
N THR A 48 -27.49 6.21 6.93
CA THR A 48 -27.80 5.53 8.20
C THR A 48 -28.47 6.50 9.18
N GLY A 49 -27.97 7.74 9.26
CA GLY A 49 -28.58 8.81 10.05
C GLY A 49 -30.02 9.09 9.63
N ASP A 50 -30.26 9.31 8.34
CA ASP A 50 -31.60 9.56 7.79
C ASP A 50 -32.54 8.39 8.03
N TYR A 51 -32.05 7.15 7.88
CA TYR A 51 -32.83 5.96 8.15
C TYR A 51 -33.27 5.88 9.61
N PHE A 52 -32.34 6.07 10.56
CA PHE A 52 -32.62 5.97 11.99
C PHE A 52 -33.28 7.22 12.60
N ALA A 53 -33.39 8.33 11.86
CA ALA A 53 -34.24 9.45 12.22
C ALA A 53 -35.74 9.07 12.21
N ASN A 54 -36.11 8.04 11.45
CA ASN A 54 -37.47 7.49 11.47
C ASN A 54 -37.71 6.68 12.76
N SER A 55 -38.90 6.88 13.36
CA SER A 55 -39.30 6.13 14.54
C SER A 55 -39.32 4.62 14.26
N LYS A 56 -39.12 3.81 15.30
CA LYS A 56 -39.16 2.35 15.16
C LYS A 56 -40.49 1.86 14.58
N ALA A 57 -41.61 2.47 14.99
CA ALA A 57 -42.94 2.14 14.47
C ALA A 57 -43.04 2.36 12.95
N VAL A 58 -42.47 3.47 12.44
CA VAL A 58 -42.46 3.77 11.00
C VAL A 58 -41.57 2.79 10.23
N ARG A 59 -40.41 2.42 10.78
CA ARG A 59 -39.50 1.44 10.17
C ARG A 59 -40.08 0.03 10.12
N ASP A 60 -40.74 -0.40 11.19
CA ASP A 60 -41.34 -1.73 11.29
C ASP A 60 -42.62 -1.86 10.44
N ALA A 61 -43.34 -0.75 10.23
CA ALA A 61 -44.55 -0.69 9.39
C ALA A 61 -44.23 -0.44 7.89
N ALA A 62 -42.96 -0.41 7.50
CA ALA A 62 -42.55 -0.10 6.14
C ALA A 62 -43.04 -1.19 5.16
N GLU A 63 -43.79 -0.79 4.15
CA GLU A 63 -44.31 -1.70 3.13
C GLU A 63 -43.23 -2.13 2.13
N ALA A 64 -43.44 -3.30 1.52
CA ALA A 64 -42.57 -3.81 0.46
C ALA A 64 -42.49 -2.81 -0.71
N GLY A 65 -41.28 -2.52 -1.19
CA GLY A 65 -41.05 -1.52 -2.24
C GLY A 65 -40.99 -0.08 -1.73
N SER A 66 -41.18 0.18 -0.43
CA SER A 66 -40.98 1.51 0.14
C SER A 66 -39.52 1.97 0.04
N GLY A 67 -39.34 3.30 -0.09
CA GLY A 67 -38.01 3.92 -0.08
C GLY A 67 -37.22 3.60 1.20
N LEU A 68 -37.92 3.41 2.33
CA LEU A 68 -37.31 3.11 3.63
C LEU A 68 -36.66 1.71 3.66
N LEU A 69 -37.33 0.69 3.11
CA LEU A 69 -36.74 -0.65 2.95
C LEU A 69 -35.63 -0.66 1.89
N SER A 70 -35.78 0.11 0.81
CA SER A 70 -34.72 0.28 -0.19
C SER A 70 -33.45 0.89 0.41
N GLN A 71 -33.60 1.89 1.28
CA GLN A 71 -32.50 2.52 2.00
C GLN A 71 -31.84 1.54 2.97
N LEU A 72 -32.60 0.76 3.73
CA LEU A 72 -32.07 -0.30 4.59
C LEU A 72 -31.26 -1.33 3.78
N GLY A 73 -31.82 -1.80 2.66
CA GLY A 73 -31.14 -2.74 1.76
C GLY A 73 -29.83 -2.16 1.21
N SER A 74 -29.82 -0.89 0.84
CA SER A 74 -28.60 -0.19 0.39
C SER A 74 -27.56 -0.10 1.50
N ILE A 75 -27.98 0.21 2.73
CA ILE A 75 -27.08 0.29 3.90
C ILE A 75 -26.41 -1.07 4.15
N GLN A 76 -27.20 -2.15 4.16
CA GLN A 76 -26.70 -3.50 4.38
C GLN A 76 -25.75 -3.93 3.26
N ALA A 77 -26.18 -3.78 2.00
CA ALA A 77 -25.37 -4.17 0.85
C ALA A 77 -24.03 -3.44 0.79
N VAL A 78 -23.99 -2.13 1.07
CA VAL A 78 -22.74 -1.35 1.07
C VAL A 78 -21.83 -1.75 2.23
N LYS A 79 -22.40 -1.97 3.42
CA LYS A 79 -21.64 -2.38 4.61
C LYS A 79 -20.88 -3.68 4.38
N ASP A 80 -21.46 -4.61 3.63
CA ASP A 80 -20.89 -5.94 3.39
C ASP A 80 -19.56 -5.90 2.62
N TRP A 81 -19.38 -4.96 1.68
CA TRP A 81 -18.16 -4.89 0.87
C TRP A 81 -17.22 -3.75 1.24
N VAL A 82 -17.70 -2.66 1.86
CA VAL A 82 -16.85 -1.49 2.13
C VAL A 82 -15.74 -1.79 3.14
N VAL A 83 -16.02 -2.65 4.13
CA VAL A 83 -15.04 -3.07 5.14
C VAL A 83 -13.92 -3.91 4.52
N PRO A 84 -14.18 -5.03 3.81
CA PRO A 84 -13.12 -5.79 3.16
C PRO A 84 -12.37 -4.97 2.11
N PHE A 85 -13.04 -4.02 1.43
CA PHE A 85 -12.40 -3.10 0.51
C PHE A 85 -11.39 -2.16 1.20
N ALA A 86 -11.72 -1.60 2.37
CA ALA A 86 -10.77 -0.81 3.17
C ALA A 86 -9.56 -1.66 3.61
N PHE A 87 -9.81 -2.91 4.01
CA PHE A 87 -8.76 -3.86 4.37
C PHE A 87 -7.83 -4.21 3.19
N LEU A 88 -8.35 -4.28 1.97
CA LEU A 88 -7.52 -4.44 0.77
C LEU A 88 -6.53 -3.28 0.63
N GLY A 89 -6.97 -2.03 0.86
CA GLY A 89 -6.09 -0.87 0.90
C GLY A 89 -4.97 -1.01 1.92
N PHE A 90 -5.31 -1.45 3.14
CA PHE A 90 -4.33 -1.69 4.19
C PHE A 90 -3.34 -2.82 3.84
N ALA A 91 -3.82 -3.91 3.24
CA ALA A 91 -2.97 -5.01 2.79
C ALA A 91 -1.98 -4.56 1.71
N MET A 92 -2.42 -3.75 0.73
CA MET A 92 -1.53 -3.15 -0.27
C MET A 92 -0.47 -2.25 0.37
N PHE A 93 -0.85 -1.49 1.40
CA PHE A 93 0.08 -0.63 2.12
C PHE A 93 1.21 -1.43 2.78
N ILE A 94 0.85 -2.51 3.49
CA ILE A 94 1.83 -3.43 4.11
C ILE A 94 2.70 -4.11 3.05
N ALA A 95 2.09 -4.60 1.97
CA ALA A 95 2.82 -5.24 0.88
C ALA A 95 3.89 -4.31 0.29
N GLY A 96 3.57 -3.01 0.12
CA GLY A 96 4.52 -2.00 -0.33
C GLY A 96 5.79 -1.92 0.51
N PHE A 97 5.66 -2.01 1.84
CA PHE A 97 6.83 -2.08 2.73
C PHE A 97 7.70 -3.31 2.49
N GLY A 98 7.09 -4.47 2.23
CA GLY A 98 7.83 -5.69 1.89
C GLY A 98 8.77 -5.46 0.70
N PHE A 99 8.27 -4.86 -0.38
CA PHE A 99 9.09 -4.53 -1.56
C PHE A 99 10.17 -3.47 -1.25
N ALA A 100 9.85 -2.46 -0.45
CA ALA A 100 10.81 -1.45 -0.03
C ALA A 100 11.96 -2.05 0.81
N PHE A 101 11.67 -2.98 1.72
CA PHE A 101 12.68 -3.66 2.52
C PHE A 101 13.62 -4.52 1.67
N VAL A 102 13.09 -5.29 0.71
CA VAL A 102 13.94 -6.04 -0.22
C VAL A 102 14.83 -5.11 -1.02
N ASN A 103 14.33 -3.94 -1.43
CA ASN A 103 15.14 -2.92 -2.10
C ASN A 103 16.27 -2.40 -1.21
N ILE A 104 15.98 -2.09 0.06
CA ILE A 104 16.98 -1.64 1.04
C ILE A 104 18.07 -2.70 1.20
N LEU A 105 17.70 -3.97 1.38
CA LEU A 105 18.67 -5.07 1.53
C LEU A 105 19.57 -5.21 0.30
N LYS A 106 19.02 -5.08 -0.91
CA LYS A 106 19.82 -5.08 -2.16
C LYS A 106 20.82 -3.92 -2.18
N ASN A 107 20.40 -2.72 -1.80
CA ASN A 107 21.27 -1.55 -1.79
C ASN A 107 22.37 -1.65 -0.73
N VAL A 108 22.07 -2.20 0.46
CA VAL A 108 23.08 -2.44 1.50
C VAL A 108 24.13 -3.44 1.01
N ARG A 109 23.72 -4.55 0.40
CA ARG A 109 24.64 -5.54 -0.20
C ARG A 109 25.51 -4.94 -1.30
N LEU A 110 24.93 -4.10 -2.16
CA LEU A 110 25.66 -3.40 -3.21
C LEU A 110 26.75 -2.49 -2.62
N ARG A 111 26.43 -1.72 -1.58
CA ARG A 111 27.39 -0.86 -0.87
C ARG A 111 28.51 -1.67 -0.22
N ALA A 112 28.17 -2.77 0.44
CA ALA A 112 29.16 -3.66 1.06
C ALA A 112 30.12 -4.26 0.01
N ASN A 113 29.60 -4.75 -1.12
CA ASN A 113 30.40 -5.28 -2.22
C ASN A 113 31.30 -4.20 -2.85
N THR A 114 30.79 -2.98 -2.98
CA THR A 114 31.58 -1.84 -3.50
C THR A 114 32.74 -1.52 -2.57
N MET A 115 32.49 -1.47 -1.26
CA MET A 115 33.55 -1.23 -0.26
C MET A 115 34.60 -2.35 -0.30
N ALA A 116 34.17 -3.61 -0.37
CA ALA A 116 35.08 -4.75 -0.45
C ALA A 116 35.96 -4.70 -1.71
N ALA A 117 35.42 -4.21 -2.84
CA ALA A 117 36.17 -4.09 -4.09
C ALA A 117 37.21 -2.96 -4.06
N VAL A 118 36.90 -1.81 -3.44
CA VAL A 118 37.80 -0.63 -3.45
C VAL A 118 38.80 -0.60 -2.30
N LEU A 119 38.52 -1.28 -1.18
CA LEU A 119 39.38 -1.27 0.00
C LEU A 119 40.83 -1.71 -0.26
N PRO A 120 41.10 -2.78 -1.04
CA PRO A 120 42.47 -3.17 -1.38
C PRO A 120 43.21 -2.08 -2.17
N GLU A 121 42.55 -1.46 -3.15
CA GLU A 121 43.14 -0.39 -3.97
C GLU A 121 43.53 0.82 -3.11
N LEU A 122 42.65 1.21 -2.19
CA LEU A 122 42.91 2.31 -1.25
C LEU A 122 44.09 2.01 -0.33
N LYS A 123 44.20 0.76 0.16
CA LYS A 123 45.32 0.34 1.00
C LYS A 123 46.65 0.38 0.24
N THR A 124 46.67 -0.04 -1.02
CA THR A 124 47.86 0.02 -1.87
C THR A 124 48.29 1.47 -2.13
N ARG A 125 47.36 2.36 -2.45
CA ARG A 125 47.66 3.80 -2.65
C ARG A 125 48.21 4.45 -1.39
N LYS A 126 47.66 4.12 -0.22
CA LYS A 126 48.17 4.64 1.06
C LYS A 126 49.60 4.21 1.35
N ASN A 127 50.01 3.00 0.94
CA ASN A 127 51.36 2.50 1.17
C ASN A 127 52.40 3.06 0.18
N GLN A 128 51.97 3.75 -0.87
CA GLN A 128 52.83 4.37 -1.89
C GLN A 128 53.00 5.89 -1.69
N ALA A 129 52.29 6.47 -0.71
CA ALA A 129 52.37 7.87 -0.29
C ALA A 129 53.11 7.96 1.06
#